data_AF-A0A1V5AHJ9-F1
#
_entry.id   AF-A0A1V5AHJ9-F1
#
_cell.length_a   1.000
_cell.length_b   1.000
_cell.length_c   1.000
_cell.angle_alpha   90.00
_cell.angle_beta   90.00
_cell.angle_gamma   90.00
#
_symmetry.space_group_name_H-M   'P 1'
#
loop_
_entity.id
_entity.type
_entity.pdbx_description
1 polymer ?
#
loop_
_entity_poly.entity_id
_entity_poly.type
_entity_poly.pdbx_seq_one_letter_code
_entity_poly.pdbx_strand_id
1 'polypeptide(L)'
;MTLRAGSLAALFMKTTDAASSASGEPMSRMGATMWWRVTAGAKSWWDPSVDPVVYDGATPVTPVAIDYAGGRVLLGDVPTGAVTADFDYFAAAEVLGCQGLDLSIKFATEEGAQFKDTAAKPEILSKSWTLSADRNQTWTNAYLETAFAGDDNDIRLTARDSGTPGELISFETLGGVSKTLAVSVENGTDIIVQLGTDGTGAVTSTTNEVITALQTNEAVMYLLEDVSLKTGDDGTGTPDVMAHTHLSGAVNPDWVTRMCNGEKMLVRAYMDDSSGSEILFEGLGHITSVDPSIGWNKLTKEPLNIQGYGKCYYVVL
;
A
#
# COMPACT_ATOMS: atom_id res chain seq x y z
N MET A 1 24.49 -10.09 -2.00
CA MET A 1 24.48 -8.65 -2.31
C MET A 1 23.52 -8.01 -1.34
N THR A 2 23.91 -6.90 -0.72
CA THR A 2 23.08 -6.16 0.24
C THR A 2 22.98 -4.75 -0.27
N LEU A 3 21.80 -4.39 -0.80
CA LEU A 3 21.48 -3.03 -1.22
C LEU A 3 20.98 -2.25 -0.01
N ARG A 4 21.36 -0.98 0.15
CA ARG A 4 21.00 -0.18 1.33
C ARG A 4 20.66 1.26 1.02
N ALA A 5 19.58 1.71 1.66
CA ALA A 5 19.31 3.08 2.09
C ALA A 5 19.06 4.15 1.01
N GLY A 6 17.96 3.99 0.26
CA GLY A 6 17.26 5.10 -0.42
C GLY A 6 15.83 4.77 -0.87
N SER A 7 15.32 3.62 -0.43
CA SER A 7 14.49 2.78 -1.28
C SER A 7 13.00 2.77 -0.89
N LEU A 8 12.13 2.88 -1.90
CA LEU A 8 10.68 2.72 -1.79
C LEU A 8 10.28 1.32 -2.24
N ALA A 9 9.25 0.73 -1.64
CA ALA A 9 8.56 -0.42 -2.21
C ALA A 9 7.05 -0.25 -2.18
N ALA A 10 6.39 -0.88 -3.14
CA ALA A 10 4.93 -1.04 -3.19
C ALA A 10 4.62 -2.54 -3.28
N LEU A 11 3.73 -3.03 -2.43
CA LEU A 11 3.36 -4.45 -2.35
C LEU A 11 1.91 -4.63 -2.82
N PHE A 12 1.66 -5.24 -3.97
CA PHE A 12 0.34 -5.35 -4.62
C PHE A 12 -0.38 -6.67 -4.33
N MET A 13 -1.71 -6.63 -4.23
CA MET A 13 -2.59 -7.81 -4.11
C MET A 13 -3.53 -7.91 -5.29
N LYS A 14 -3.93 -9.13 -5.62
CA LYS A 14 -4.96 -9.38 -6.63
C LYS A 14 -6.30 -8.82 -6.16
N THR A 15 -6.98 -8.05 -7.00
CA THR A 15 -8.36 -7.58 -6.73
C THR A 15 -9.38 -8.72 -6.81
N THR A 16 -9.08 -9.74 -7.62
CA THR A 16 -9.90 -10.94 -7.82
C THR A 16 -9.02 -12.16 -8.03
N ASP A 17 -9.48 -13.35 -7.66
CA ASP A 17 -8.76 -14.61 -7.96
C ASP A 17 -8.83 -15.02 -9.43
N ALA A 18 -9.84 -14.56 -10.17
CA ALA A 18 -9.94 -14.78 -11.61
C ALA A 18 -8.91 -13.94 -12.37
N ALA A 19 -8.15 -14.58 -13.25
CA ALA A 19 -7.33 -13.91 -14.24
C ALA A 19 -8.22 -13.30 -15.36
N SER A 20 -7.69 -12.29 -16.03
CA SER A 20 -8.27 -11.65 -17.21
C SER A 20 -7.32 -11.81 -18.40
N SER A 21 -7.84 -12.11 -19.58
CA SER A 21 -7.04 -12.22 -20.79
C SER A 21 -6.73 -10.86 -21.42
N ALA A 22 -5.52 -10.71 -21.94
CA ALA A 22 -5.09 -9.60 -22.77
C ALA A 22 -4.46 -10.13 -24.07
N SER A 23 -4.55 -9.37 -25.16
CA SER A 23 -4.03 -9.78 -26.46
C SER A 23 -3.44 -8.60 -27.23
N GLY A 24 -2.35 -8.85 -27.95
CA GLY A 24 -1.60 -7.85 -28.72
C GLY A 24 -0.96 -6.77 -27.86
N GLU A 25 -0.74 -7.01 -26.56
CA GLU A 25 -0.24 -6.00 -25.65
C GLU A 25 1.21 -5.65 -25.99
N PRO A 26 1.55 -4.37 -26.23
CA PRO A 26 2.89 -3.98 -26.63
C PRO A 26 3.91 -4.19 -25.50
N MET A 27 5.09 -4.68 -25.87
CA MET A 27 6.23 -4.87 -24.97
C MET A 27 7.35 -3.90 -25.32
N SER A 28 8.10 -3.45 -24.30
CA SER A 28 9.29 -2.62 -24.45
C SER A 28 10.54 -3.35 -23.94
N ARG A 29 11.65 -3.20 -24.66
CA ARG A 29 12.95 -3.75 -24.31
C ARG A 29 13.51 -3.07 -23.06
N MET A 30 14.04 -3.86 -22.14
CA MET A 30 14.58 -3.38 -20.86
C MET A 30 16.06 -3.01 -21.02
N GLY A 31 16.32 -1.73 -21.34
CA GLY A 31 17.66 -1.20 -21.58
C GLY A 31 18.40 -1.97 -22.69
N ALA A 32 19.67 -2.28 -22.47
CA ALA A 32 20.47 -3.06 -23.41
C ALA A 32 20.20 -4.58 -23.36
N THR A 33 19.44 -5.08 -22.37
CA THR A 33 19.22 -6.52 -22.17
C THR A 33 18.33 -7.13 -23.24
N MET A 34 18.22 -8.46 -23.26
CA MET A 34 17.25 -9.19 -24.09
C MET A 34 15.90 -9.43 -23.41
N TRP A 35 15.67 -8.81 -22.24
CA TRP A 35 14.38 -8.82 -21.58
C TRP A 35 13.44 -7.79 -22.18
N TRP A 36 12.18 -8.18 -22.31
CA TRP A 36 11.06 -7.34 -22.75
C TRP A 36 9.99 -7.36 -21.68
N ARG A 37 9.35 -6.21 -21.40
CA ARG A 37 8.27 -6.06 -20.41
C ARG A 37 7.02 -5.52 -21.07
N VAL A 38 5.84 -6.00 -20.67
CA VAL A 38 4.57 -5.36 -21.07
C VAL A 38 4.54 -3.89 -20.64
N THR A 39 4.14 -2.98 -21.54
CA THR A 39 4.11 -1.54 -21.24
C THR A 39 2.98 -1.16 -20.28
N ALA A 40 1.87 -1.90 -20.31
CA ALA A 40 0.76 -1.75 -19.38
C ALA A 40 1.12 -2.31 -17.99
N GLY A 41 1.76 -1.51 -17.14
CA GLY A 41 2.23 -1.94 -15.81
C GLY A 41 1.14 -2.47 -14.85
N ALA A 42 -0.14 -2.14 -15.10
CA ALA A 42 -1.30 -2.71 -14.39
C ALA A 42 -1.63 -4.16 -14.81
N LYS A 43 -1.04 -4.66 -15.90
CA LYS A 43 -1.23 -6.02 -16.45
C LYS A 43 0.03 -6.88 -16.29
N SER A 44 1.01 -6.47 -15.47
CA SER A 44 2.30 -7.15 -15.39
C SER A 44 2.29 -8.44 -14.55
N TRP A 45 1.28 -8.66 -13.71
CA TRP A 45 1.18 -9.88 -12.92
C TRP A 45 0.46 -10.95 -13.73
N TRP A 46 1.21 -11.74 -14.49
CA TRP A 46 0.67 -12.81 -15.33
C TRP A 46 0.29 -14.04 -14.51
N ASP A 47 -0.68 -14.81 -14.99
CA ASP A 47 -1.04 -16.10 -14.40
C ASP A 47 -0.06 -17.20 -14.85
N PRO A 48 0.70 -17.83 -13.94
CA PRO A 48 1.57 -18.95 -14.28
C PRO A 48 0.83 -20.25 -14.66
N SER A 49 -0.51 -20.26 -14.67
CA SER A 49 -1.30 -21.39 -15.18
C SER A 49 -1.43 -21.40 -16.71
N VAL A 50 -1.14 -20.27 -17.37
CA VAL A 50 -1.23 -20.09 -18.83
C VAL A 50 0.07 -19.46 -19.35
N ASP A 51 0.77 -20.18 -20.23
CA ASP A 51 2.00 -19.65 -20.84
C ASP A 51 1.65 -18.50 -21.82
N PRO A 52 2.32 -17.33 -21.72
CA PRO A 52 2.15 -16.21 -22.64
C PRO A 52 2.62 -16.56 -24.06
N VAL A 53 1.88 -16.10 -25.07
CA VAL A 53 2.28 -16.17 -26.48
C VAL A 53 2.90 -14.83 -26.87
N VAL A 54 4.20 -14.84 -27.17
CA VAL A 54 4.94 -13.63 -27.59
C VAL A 54 5.11 -13.63 -29.10
N TYR A 55 5.09 -12.45 -29.71
CA TYR A 55 5.23 -12.26 -31.14
C TYR A 55 6.41 -11.34 -31.47
N ASP A 56 7.15 -11.68 -32.53
CA ASP A 56 7.98 -10.73 -33.28
C ASP A 56 7.20 -10.29 -34.53
N GLY A 57 6.61 -9.09 -34.48
CA GLY A 57 5.65 -8.59 -35.46
C GLY A 57 4.37 -9.43 -35.44
N ALA A 58 4.22 -10.32 -36.43
CA ALA A 58 3.09 -11.25 -36.55
C ALA A 58 3.49 -12.73 -36.33
N THR A 59 4.77 -13.01 -36.05
CA THR A 59 5.31 -14.37 -35.93
C THR A 59 5.43 -14.74 -34.45
N PRO A 60 4.78 -15.81 -33.96
CA PRO A 60 4.99 -16.29 -32.61
C PRO A 60 6.45 -16.69 -32.37
N VAL A 61 7.01 -16.30 -31.23
CA VAL A 61 8.37 -16.63 -30.78
C VAL A 61 8.31 -17.26 -29.38
N THR A 62 9.10 -18.31 -29.16
CA THR A 62 9.20 -18.96 -27.84
C THR A 62 10.19 -18.17 -26.95
N PRO A 63 9.77 -17.67 -25.77
CA PRO A 63 10.70 -17.10 -24.81
C PRO A 63 11.71 -18.13 -24.29
N VAL A 64 12.94 -17.67 -24.03
CA VAL A 64 13.99 -18.44 -23.33
C VAL A 64 13.67 -18.53 -21.84
N ALA A 65 13.08 -17.47 -21.28
CA ALA A 65 12.61 -17.42 -19.90
C ALA A 65 11.39 -16.49 -19.78
N ILE A 66 10.54 -16.76 -18.79
CA ILE A 66 9.33 -15.99 -18.49
C ILE A 66 9.38 -15.58 -17.02
N ASP A 67 9.02 -14.33 -16.74
CA ASP A 67 8.77 -13.82 -15.40
C ASP A 67 7.33 -13.31 -15.31
N TYR A 68 6.51 -14.14 -14.67
CA TYR A 68 5.09 -13.88 -14.42
C TYR A 68 4.85 -12.75 -13.40
N ALA A 69 5.83 -12.37 -12.57
CA ALA A 69 5.64 -11.33 -11.56
C ALA A 69 5.76 -9.91 -12.16
N GLY A 70 6.81 -9.67 -12.96
CA GLY A 70 7.06 -8.38 -13.61
C GLY A 70 6.49 -8.25 -15.02
N GLY A 71 5.88 -9.31 -15.58
CA GLY A 71 5.28 -9.33 -16.92
C GLY A 71 6.34 -9.26 -18.01
N ARG A 72 7.37 -10.11 -17.86
CA ARG A 72 8.61 -10.03 -18.65
C ARG A 72 8.94 -11.34 -19.33
N VAL A 73 9.59 -11.24 -20.48
CA VAL A 73 10.11 -12.37 -21.26
C VAL A 73 11.53 -12.12 -21.73
N LEU A 74 12.37 -13.16 -21.72
CA LEU A 74 13.70 -13.15 -22.29
C LEU A 74 13.63 -13.75 -23.70
N LEU A 75 14.03 -13.01 -24.72
CA LEU A 75 14.09 -13.50 -26.10
C LEU A 75 15.52 -13.92 -26.45
N GLY A 76 15.66 -15.00 -27.23
CA GLY A 76 16.97 -15.53 -27.63
C GLY A 76 17.68 -14.66 -28.66
N ASP A 77 16.91 -14.13 -29.62
CA ASP A 77 17.38 -13.32 -30.74
C ASP A 77 16.77 -11.92 -30.70
N VAL A 78 17.45 -10.95 -31.32
CA VAL A 78 16.97 -9.55 -31.43
C VAL A 78 15.75 -9.51 -32.35
N PRO A 79 14.56 -9.08 -31.86
CA PRO A 79 13.35 -8.98 -32.67
C PRO A 79 13.52 -8.03 -33.86
N THR A 80 12.85 -8.37 -34.96
CA THR A 80 12.89 -7.67 -36.24
C THR A 80 11.72 -6.73 -36.46
N GLY A 81 10.61 -6.93 -35.73
CA GLY A 81 9.40 -6.13 -35.71
C GLY A 81 9.06 -5.63 -34.30
N ALA A 82 7.80 -5.22 -34.12
CA ALA A 82 7.28 -4.85 -32.81
C ALA A 82 7.01 -6.10 -31.96
N VAL A 83 7.41 -6.07 -30.69
CA VAL A 83 7.14 -7.17 -29.75
C VAL A 83 5.79 -6.96 -29.08
N THR A 84 4.91 -7.94 -29.17
CA THR A 84 3.62 -7.98 -28.47
C THR A 84 3.45 -9.32 -27.75
N ALA A 85 2.53 -9.38 -26.79
CA ALA A 85 2.16 -10.64 -26.14
C ALA A 85 0.65 -10.77 -25.91
N ASP A 86 0.18 -12.02 -26.01
CA ASP A 86 -1.10 -12.49 -25.49
C ASP A 86 -0.85 -13.24 -24.18
N PHE A 87 -1.61 -12.95 -23.13
CA PHE A 87 -1.43 -13.56 -21.81
C PHE A 87 -2.66 -13.38 -20.92
N ASP A 88 -2.78 -14.22 -19.90
CA ASP A 88 -3.72 -14.03 -18.78
C ASP A 88 -3.00 -13.32 -17.62
N TYR A 89 -3.67 -12.37 -16.96
CA TYR A 89 -3.11 -11.58 -15.86
C TYR A 89 -4.10 -11.40 -14.71
N PHE A 90 -3.57 -11.24 -13.49
CA PHE A 90 -4.33 -10.81 -12.33
C PHE A 90 -4.37 -9.29 -12.27
N ALA A 91 -5.58 -8.71 -12.26
CA ALA A 91 -5.74 -7.32 -11.89
C ALA A 91 -5.27 -7.14 -10.43
N ALA A 92 -4.37 -6.18 -10.22
CA ALA A 92 -3.74 -5.95 -8.92
C ALA A 92 -3.89 -4.50 -8.49
N ALA A 93 -4.08 -4.29 -7.20
CA ALA A 93 -4.22 -2.99 -6.57
C ALA A 93 -3.26 -2.83 -5.40
N GLU A 94 -2.95 -1.57 -5.12
CA GLU A 94 -2.02 -1.04 -4.12
C GLU A 94 -0.98 -2.05 -3.57
N VAL A 95 -1.06 -2.65 -2.38
CA VAL A 95 -1.89 -2.51 -1.17
C VAL A 95 -1.14 -1.87 0.01
N LEU A 96 0.17 -1.60 -0.11
CA LEU A 96 1.00 -0.99 0.94
C LEU A 96 2.24 -0.33 0.34
N GLY A 97 2.62 0.85 0.85
CA GLY A 97 3.94 1.45 0.62
C GLY A 97 4.93 1.11 1.73
N CYS A 98 6.21 0.90 1.41
CA CYS A 98 7.28 0.57 2.35
C CYS A 98 8.53 1.43 2.11
N GLN A 99 9.28 1.71 3.18
CA GLN A 99 10.52 2.49 3.18
C GLN A 99 11.54 1.90 4.17
N GLY A 100 12.82 2.22 3.98
CA GLY A 100 13.89 1.71 4.83
C GLY A 100 14.10 0.23 4.58
N LEU A 101 14.42 -0.11 3.33
CA LEU A 101 14.49 -1.50 2.87
C LEU A 101 15.87 -2.13 3.11
N ASP A 102 15.90 -3.38 3.56
CA ASP A 102 17.06 -4.28 3.43
C ASP A 102 16.62 -5.53 2.66
N LEU A 103 17.21 -5.74 1.48
CA LEU A 103 16.93 -6.88 0.61
C LEU A 103 18.09 -7.87 0.66
N SER A 104 17.77 -9.11 1.04
CA SER A 104 18.70 -10.25 1.02
C SER A 104 18.26 -11.26 -0.04
N ILE A 105 19.08 -11.42 -1.09
CA ILE A 105 18.88 -12.44 -2.13
C ILE A 105 19.88 -13.59 -1.91
N LYS A 106 19.36 -14.82 -1.80
CA LYS A 106 20.14 -16.05 -1.82
C LYS A 106 20.20 -16.57 -3.25
N PHE A 107 21.41 -16.57 -3.81
CA PHE A 107 21.69 -17.19 -5.09
C PHE A 107 22.06 -18.67 -4.89
N ALA A 108 21.67 -19.51 -5.84
CA ALA A 108 22.25 -20.83 -6.00
C ALA A 108 23.10 -20.82 -7.27
N THR A 109 24.36 -21.24 -7.12
CA THR A 109 25.13 -21.76 -8.24
C THR A 109 24.61 -23.16 -8.51
N GLU A 110 24.13 -23.45 -9.72
CA GLU A 110 23.99 -24.86 -10.11
C GLU A 110 25.39 -25.47 -10.22
N GLU A 111 25.62 -26.63 -9.58
CA GLU A 111 26.90 -27.35 -9.69
C GLU A 111 27.04 -27.98 -11.08
N GLY A 112 27.37 -27.14 -12.07
CA GLY A 112 27.93 -27.57 -13.34
C GLY A 112 29.34 -28.14 -13.15
N ALA A 113 29.43 -29.35 -12.58
CA ALA A 113 30.68 -30.04 -12.31
C ALA A 113 31.37 -30.49 -13.62
N GLN A 114 32.05 -29.56 -14.31
CA GLN A 114 32.83 -29.86 -15.52
C GLN A 114 34.24 -29.24 -15.45
N PHE A 115 35.22 -30.08 -15.09
CA PHE A 115 36.64 -29.74 -15.09
C PHE A 115 37.25 -29.78 -16.52
N LYS A 116 36.93 -28.80 -17.39
CA LYS A 116 37.69 -28.55 -18.65
C LYS A 116 37.71 -27.07 -19.04
N ASP A 117 38.73 -26.70 -19.82
CA ASP A 117 39.10 -25.34 -20.27
C ASP A 117 38.15 -24.74 -21.33
N THR A 118 36.87 -25.08 -21.27
CA THR A 118 35.80 -24.57 -22.15
C THR A 118 34.49 -24.51 -21.38
N ALA A 119 34.58 -24.11 -20.11
CA ALA A 119 33.43 -24.08 -19.21
C ALA A 119 32.44 -22.98 -19.62
N ALA A 120 31.19 -23.37 -19.88
CA ALA A 120 30.07 -22.44 -19.78
C ALA A 120 30.06 -21.88 -18.36
N LYS A 121 29.95 -20.55 -18.21
CA LYS A 121 29.85 -19.93 -16.88
C LYS A 121 28.58 -20.47 -16.21
N PRO A 122 28.63 -20.92 -14.94
CA PRO A 122 27.44 -21.40 -14.25
C PRO A 122 26.42 -20.27 -14.17
N GLU A 123 25.16 -20.58 -14.46
CA GLU A 123 24.08 -19.60 -14.36
C GLU A 123 23.82 -19.31 -12.88
N ILE A 124 23.99 -18.05 -12.48
CA ILE A 124 23.77 -17.61 -11.09
C ILE A 124 22.29 -17.25 -10.95
N LEU A 125 21.51 -18.21 -10.46
CA LEU A 125 20.06 -18.05 -10.30
C LEU A 125 19.70 -17.61 -8.88
N SER A 126 18.80 -16.64 -8.75
CA SER A 126 18.17 -16.33 -7.47
C SER A 126 17.28 -17.51 -7.05
N LYS A 127 17.51 -18.05 -5.84
CA LYS A 127 16.78 -19.23 -5.32
C LYS A 127 15.69 -18.85 -4.32
N SER A 128 15.96 -17.84 -3.51
CA SER A 128 15.00 -17.22 -2.59
C SER A 128 15.48 -15.83 -2.18
N TRP A 129 14.56 -15.02 -1.69
CA TRP A 129 14.84 -13.67 -1.23
C TRP A 129 14.00 -13.33 0.00
N THR A 130 14.46 -12.36 0.78
CA THR A 130 13.72 -11.75 1.88
C THR A 130 13.90 -10.25 1.84
N LEU A 131 12.82 -9.51 2.03
CA LEU A 131 12.80 -8.05 2.12
C LEU A 131 12.32 -7.68 3.52
N SER A 132 13.06 -6.85 4.24
CA SER A 132 12.56 -6.16 5.43
C SER A 132 12.35 -4.68 5.14
N ALA A 133 11.38 -4.06 5.82
CA ALA A 133 11.10 -2.63 5.74
C ALA A 133 10.94 -2.02 7.14
N ASP A 134 11.68 -0.96 7.43
CA ASP A 134 11.66 -0.28 8.74
C ASP A 134 10.44 0.62 8.94
N ARG A 135 9.79 1.06 7.86
CA ARG A 135 8.62 1.95 7.89
C ARG A 135 7.63 1.57 6.79
N ASN A 136 6.34 1.60 7.11
CA ASN A 136 5.29 1.31 6.15
C ASN A 136 4.25 2.43 6.12
N GLN A 137 3.63 2.62 4.97
CA GLN A 137 2.60 3.61 4.73
C GLN A 137 1.36 2.94 4.16
N THR A 138 0.29 3.05 4.93
CA THR A 138 -1.06 2.55 4.69
C THR A 138 -1.92 3.62 4.02
N TRP A 139 -3.01 3.26 3.32
CA TRP A 139 -3.97 4.29 2.91
C TRP A 139 -4.69 4.93 4.09
N THR A 140 -5.14 6.14 3.79
CA THR A 140 -5.90 7.09 4.58
C THR A 140 -6.89 6.41 5.53
N ASN A 141 -6.77 6.73 6.81
CA ASN A 141 -7.83 6.48 7.79
C ASN A 141 -9.08 7.30 7.39
N ALA A 142 -10.26 6.85 7.84
CA ALA A 142 -11.46 7.67 7.69
C ALA A 142 -11.24 9.04 8.36
N TYR A 143 -11.75 10.11 7.77
CA TYR A 143 -11.69 11.43 8.40
C TYR A 143 -12.99 12.21 8.21
N LEU A 144 -13.14 13.23 9.04
CA LEU A 144 -14.17 14.25 8.94
C LEU A 144 -13.51 15.59 9.17
N GLU A 145 -13.68 16.52 8.23
CA GLU A 145 -13.46 17.95 8.47
C GLU A 145 -14.83 18.59 8.57
N THR A 146 -15.07 19.36 9.62
CA THR A 146 -16.32 20.11 9.76
C THR A 146 -16.35 21.29 8.80
N ALA A 147 -17.54 21.89 8.70
CA ALA A 147 -17.78 23.15 8.02
C ALA A 147 -18.88 23.90 8.79
N PHE A 148 -18.58 24.29 10.04
CA PHE A 148 -19.48 25.07 10.89
C PHE A 148 -19.67 26.49 10.31
N ALA A 149 -20.73 27.20 10.70
CA ALA A 149 -20.93 28.58 10.27
C ALA A 149 -20.11 29.52 11.17
N GLY A 150 -18.96 29.98 10.67
CA GLY A 150 -18.09 30.90 11.36
C GLY A 150 -16.69 30.93 10.76
N ASP A 151 -15.81 31.67 11.42
CA ASP A 151 -14.37 31.63 11.18
C ASP A 151 -13.70 30.91 12.37
N ASP A 152 -12.56 30.28 12.13
CA ASP A 152 -11.67 29.68 13.15
C ASP A 152 -12.35 28.66 14.10
N ASN A 153 -13.35 27.94 13.60
CA ASN A 153 -14.14 27.01 14.42
C ASN A 153 -14.13 25.54 13.94
N ASP A 154 -13.49 25.20 12.83
CA ASP A 154 -13.57 23.86 12.26
C ASP A 154 -12.56 22.84 12.85
N ILE A 155 -13.04 21.61 13.00
CA ILE A 155 -12.32 20.46 13.57
C ILE A 155 -12.06 19.44 12.47
N ARG A 156 -10.85 18.87 12.47
CA ARG A 156 -10.49 17.65 11.75
C ARG A 156 -10.40 16.48 12.71
N LEU A 157 -11.21 15.45 12.47
CA LEU A 157 -11.16 14.18 13.19
C LEU A 157 -10.61 13.11 12.25
N THR A 158 -9.60 12.36 12.68
CA THR A 158 -9.01 11.26 11.91
C THR A 158 -9.14 9.96 12.70
N ALA A 159 -9.86 8.99 12.14
CA ALA A 159 -10.08 7.69 12.73
C ALA A 159 -8.76 7.02 13.10
N ARG A 160 -8.74 6.29 14.22
CA ARG A 160 -7.62 5.46 14.64
C ARG A 160 -7.50 4.24 13.74
N ASP A 161 -8.63 3.64 13.37
CA ASP A 161 -8.68 2.47 12.49
C ASP A 161 -9.04 2.88 11.05
N SER A 162 -8.44 2.18 10.09
CA SER A 162 -8.64 2.37 8.66
C SER A 162 -9.78 1.50 8.10
N GLY A 163 -10.29 1.86 6.92
CA GLY A 163 -11.38 1.14 6.25
C GLY A 163 -12.72 1.27 6.97
N THR A 164 -13.62 0.31 6.75
CA THR A 164 -14.99 0.30 7.31
C THR A 164 -15.04 0.59 8.81
N PRO A 165 -14.16 0.01 9.67
CA PRO A 165 -14.18 0.33 11.10
C PRO A 165 -14.02 1.83 11.40
N GLY A 166 -13.21 2.55 10.61
CA GLY A 166 -13.07 4.00 10.72
C GLY A 166 -14.29 4.76 10.23
N GLU A 167 -14.96 4.28 9.17
CA GLU A 167 -16.19 4.90 8.63
C GLU A 167 -17.44 4.61 9.49
N LEU A 168 -17.39 3.63 10.38
CA LEU A 168 -18.42 3.42 11.41
C LEU A 168 -18.36 4.45 12.53
N ILE A 169 -17.23 5.15 12.73
CA ILE A 169 -17.12 6.23 13.69
C ILE A 169 -17.94 7.42 13.19
N SER A 170 -18.71 8.01 14.10
CA SER A 170 -19.52 9.19 13.83
C SER A 170 -19.18 10.32 14.80
N PHE A 171 -19.54 11.53 14.42
CA PHE A 171 -19.38 12.73 15.23
C PHE A 171 -20.68 13.55 15.22
N GLU A 172 -21.09 14.02 16.40
CA GLU A 172 -22.25 14.88 16.63
C GLU A 172 -21.89 15.97 17.65
N THR A 173 -22.36 17.21 17.43
CA THR A 173 -22.28 18.28 18.43
C THR A 173 -23.69 18.72 18.83
N LEU A 174 -23.95 18.79 20.13
CA LEU A 174 -25.26 19.12 20.70
C LEU A 174 -25.23 20.49 21.38
N GLY A 175 -26.30 21.25 21.20
CA GLY A 175 -26.54 22.52 21.88
C GLY A 175 -27.50 22.40 23.07
N GLY A 176 -28.15 23.50 23.43
CA GLY A 176 -29.16 23.58 24.50
C GLY A 176 -28.97 24.81 25.37
N VAL A 177 -29.80 24.99 26.39
CA VAL A 177 -29.67 26.10 27.36
C VAL A 177 -28.90 25.64 28.60
N SER A 178 -27.98 26.47 29.09
CA SER A 178 -27.17 26.28 30.30
C SER A 178 -26.46 24.92 30.35
N LYS A 179 -25.79 24.54 29.26
CA LYS A 179 -25.05 23.28 29.15
C LYS A 179 -23.58 23.47 29.49
N THR A 180 -22.96 22.42 30.00
CA THR A 180 -21.51 22.35 30.21
C THR A 180 -20.89 21.50 29.10
N LEU A 181 -19.69 21.87 28.66
CA LEU A 181 -18.91 21.06 27.72
C LEU A 181 -18.72 19.64 28.28
N ALA A 182 -19.16 18.64 27.51
CA ALA A 182 -18.98 17.23 27.84
C ALA A 182 -18.83 16.40 26.56
N VAL A 183 -18.05 15.32 26.66
CA VAL A 183 -17.76 14.39 25.56
C VAL A 183 -18.11 12.98 26.02
N SER A 184 -18.87 12.26 25.22
CA SER A 184 -19.24 10.86 25.44
C SER A 184 -19.07 10.04 24.16
N VAL A 185 -18.88 8.73 24.33
CA VAL A 185 -18.94 7.76 23.23
C VAL A 185 -20.11 6.84 23.50
N GLU A 186 -21.11 6.85 22.61
CA GLU A 186 -22.26 5.95 22.64
C GLU A 186 -22.12 4.83 21.61
N ASN A 187 -22.83 3.71 21.82
CA ASN A 187 -22.80 2.50 21.00
C ASN A 187 -21.41 1.88 20.68
N GLY A 188 -20.34 2.42 21.28
CA GLY A 188 -18.95 2.05 21.03
C GLY A 188 -18.25 2.88 19.93
N THR A 189 -18.97 3.63 19.09
CA THR A 189 -18.41 4.36 17.94
C THR A 189 -18.98 5.77 17.72
N ASP A 190 -20.05 6.15 18.43
CA ASP A 190 -20.71 7.44 18.23
C ASP A 190 -20.15 8.50 19.18
N ILE A 191 -19.35 9.44 18.64
CA ILE A 191 -18.74 10.51 19.42
C ILE A 191 -19.72 11.69 19.52
N ILE A 192 -20.23 11.93 20.72
CA ILE A 192 -21.19 12.99 21.00
C ILE A 192 -20.54 14.06 21.88
N VAL A 193 -20.55 15.30 21.42
CA VAL A 193 -20.05 16.47 22.16
C VAL A 193 -21.22 17.37 22.54
N GLN A 194 -21.60 17.40 23.82
CA GLN A 194 -22.44 18.47 24.34
C GLN A 194 -21.59 19.73 24.43
N LEU A 195 -21.89 20.75 23.63
CA LEU A 195 -21.23 22.05 23.69
C LEU A 195 -21.61 22.79 24.97
N GLY A 196 -20.67 23.56 25.53
CA GLY A 196 -20.96 24.50 26.61
C GLY A 196 -21.80 25.66 26.09
N THR A 197 -22.85 26.03 26.81
CA THR A 197 -23.78 27.09 26.42
C THR A 197 -24.26 27.95 27.59
N ASP A 198 -24.65 29.19 27.30
CA ASP A 198 -25.17 30.13 28.29
C ASP A 198 -26.68 29.96 28.58
N GLY A 199 -27.22 30.85 29.42
CA GLY A 199 -28.64 30.87 29.79
C GLY A 199 -29.62 31.25 28.66
N THR A 200 -29.12 31.65 27.48
CA THR A 200 -29.90 31.85 26.26
C THR A 200 -29.76 30.68 25.26
N GLY A 201 -28.74 29.83 25.47
CA GLY A 201 -28.37 28.72 24.61
C GLY A 201 -27.32 29.07 23.55
N ALA A 202 -26.67 30.24 23.66
CA ALA A 202 -25.52 30.58 22.84
C ALA A 202 -24.31 29.72 23.25
N VAL A 203 -23.55 29.21 22.28
CA VAL A 203 -22.33 28.43 22.54
C VAL A 203 -21.26 29.31 23.16
N THR A 204 -20.64 28.81 24.23
CA THR A 204 -19.55 29.49 24.97
C THR A 204 -18.23 28.73 24.92
N SER A 205 -18.25 27.44 24.56
CA SER A 205 -17.02 26.66 24.34
C SER A 205 -16.38 27.00 23.02
N THR A 206 -15.09 27.31 23.05
CA THR A 206 -14.24 27.47 21.86
C THR A 206 -13.91 26.12 21.24
N THR A 207 -13.55 26.11 19.95
CA THR A 207 -13.12 24.91 19.25
C THR A 207 -11.85 24.31 19.86
N ASN A 208 -10.92 25.13 20.35
CA ASN A 208 -9.76 24.66 21.11
C ASN A 208 -10.13 23.92 22.42
N GLU A 209 -11.16 24.36 23.14
CA GLU A 209 -11.65 23.65 24.33
C GLU A 209 -12.32 22.32 23.96
N VAL A 210 -13.08 22.27 22.85
CA VAL A 210 -13.70 21.04 22.35
C VAL A 210 -12.63 20.02 21.92
N ILE A 211 -11.62 20.44 21.18
CA ILE A 211 -10.47 19.59 20.81
C ILE A 211 -9.76 19.06 22.07
N THR A 212 -9.51 19.92 23.06
CA THR A 212 -8.91 19.51 24.33
C THR A 212 -9.78 18.48 25.06
N ALA A 213 -11.10 18.64 25.07
CA ALA A 213 -12.04 17.70 25.69
C ALA A 213 -12.09 16.34 24.96
N LEU A 214 -11.99 16.35 23.63
CA LEU A 214 -11.87 15.14 22.80
C LEU A 214 -10.55 14.40 23.07
N GLN A 215 -9.43 15.13 23.06
CA GLN A 215 -8.07 14.58 23.28
C GLN A 215 -7.84 14.06 24.72
N THR A 216 -8.62 14.51 25.70
CA THR A 216 -8.53 14.05 27.10
C THR A 216 -9.53 12.95 27.45
N ASN A 217 -10.43 12.58 26.53
CA ASN A 217 -11.39 11.49 26.72
C ASN A 217 -10.79 10.15 26.25
N GLU A 218 -10.58 9.21 27.17
CA GLU A 218 -9.95 7.90 26.87
C GLU A 218 -10.71 7.09 25.79
N ALA A 219 -12.05 7.15 25.77
CA ALA A 219 -12.85 6.42 24.79
C ALA A 219 -12.74 7.04 23.38
N VAL A 220 -12.69 8.38 23.28
CA VAL A 220 -12.43 9.07 22.01
C VAL A 220 -11.01 8.80 21.53
N MET A 221 -10.02 8.83 22.42
CA MET A 221 -8.63 8.50 22.09
C MET A 221 -8.43 7.04 21.66
N TYR A 222 -9.32 6.14 22.06
CA TYR A 222 -9.37 4.77 21.53
C TYR A 222 -9.90 4.72 20.09
N LEU A 223 -10.81 5.62 19.71
CA LEU A 223 -11.42 5.67 18.37
C LEU A 223 -10.65 6.53 17.36
N LEU A 224 -9.95 7.58 17.78
CA LEU A 224 -9.27 8.54 16.90
C LEU A 224 -7.75 8.51 17.08
N GLU A 225 -7.00 8.61 15.97
CA GLU A 225 -5.54 8.77 15.99
C GLU A 225 -5.14 10.24 16.09
N ASP A 226 -5.92 11.13 15.47
CA ASP A 226 -5.73 12.57 15.55
C ASP A 226 -7.07 13.32 15.69
N VAL A 227 -7.04 14.40 16.46
CA VAL A 227 -8.11 15.41 16.58
C VAL A 227 -7.42 16.76 16.56
N SER A 228 -7.61 17.51 15.51
CA SER A 228 -6.86 18.75 15.22
C SER A 228 -7.79 19.83 14.67
N LEU A 229 -7.27 21.05 14.54
CA LEU A 229 -7.95 22.11 13.79
C LEU A 229 -7.88 21.81 12.29
N LYS A 230 -8.91 22.25 11.56
CA LYS A 230 -8.86 22.27 10.09
C LYS A 230 -7.72 23.17 9.62
N THR A 231 -7.18 22.89 8.43
CA THR A 231 -6.04 23.67 7.91
C THR A 231 -6.48 25.09 7.55
N GLY A 232 -6.11 26.05 8.40
CA GLY A 232 -6.41 27.48 8.23
C GLY A 232 -6.92 28.12 9.51
N ASP A 233 -7.60 27.33 10.35
CA ASP A 233 -8.26 27.76 11.58
C ASP A 233 -7.29 27.88 12.77
N ASP A 234 -7.52 28.87 13.65
CA ASP A 234 -6.80 29.03 14.92
C ASP A 234 -7.55 28.48 16.16
N GLY A 235 -8.81 28.09 16.00
CA GLY A 235 -9.64 27.46 17.03
C GLY A 235 -10.21 28.41 18.08
N THR A 236 -10.10 29.72 17.89
CA THR A 236 -10.71 30.73 18.78
C THR A 236 -12.21 30.91 18.55
N GLY A 237 -12.74 30.45 17.41
CA GLY A 237 -14.17 30.42 17.12
C GLY A 237 -14.94 29.41 17.99
N THR A 238 -16.27 29.52 17.96
CA THR A 238 -17.20 28.56 18.60
C THR A 238 -17.77 27.62 17.53
N PRO A 239 -17.75 26.29 17.73
CA PRO A 239 -18.35 25.36 16.79
C PRO A 239 -19.88 25.39 16.89
N ASP A 240 -20.54 25.08 15.77
CA ASP A 240 -22.00 24.98 15.70
C ASP A 240 -22.51 23.60 16.15
N VAL A 241 -23.83 23.48 16.28
CA VAL A 241 -24.56 22.21 16.39
C VAL A 241 -24.58 21.52 15.02
N MET A 242 -24.01 20.32 14.92
CA MET A 242 -24.08 19.47 13.74
C MET A 242 -24.74 18.13 14.06
N ALA A 243 -25.51 17.61 13.10
CA ALA A 243 -26.10 16.29 13.20
C ALA A 243 -25.03 15.19 13.12
N HIS A 244 -25.34 14.05 13.72
CA HIS A 244 -24.62 12.78 13.58
C HIS A 244 -24.13 12.54 12.14
N THR A 245 -22.81 12.57 11.97
CA THR A 245 -22.13 12.47 10.68
C THR A 245 -20.99 11.46 10.76
N HIS A 246 -20.97 10.48 9.86
CA HIS A 246 -19.89 9.49 9.77
C HIS A 246 -18.60 10.08 9.21
N LEU A 247 -17.46 9.60 9.72
CA LEU A 247 -16.16 9.79 9.07
C LEU A 247 -16.15 9.03 7.74
N SER A 248 -15.35 9.49 6.76
CA SER A 248 -15.37 8.93 5.41
C SER A 248 -14.01 8.97 4.71
N GLY A 249 -13.92 8.34 3.54
CA GLY A 249 -12.72 8.38 2.68
C GLY A 249 -11.69 7.31 3.05
N ALA A 250 -12.10 6.26 3.76
CA ALA A 250 -11.23 5.19 4.16
C ALA A 250 -11.11 4.12 3.05
N VAL A 251 -9.99 3.40 3.03
CA VAL A 251 -9.78 2.28 2.08
C VAL A 251 -9.85 0.93 2.82
N ASN A 252 -10.63 0.00 2.28
CA ASN A 252 -11.15 -1.20 2.97
C ASN A 252 -10.18 -2.43 2.96
N PRO A 253 -10.36 -3.46 3.82
CA PRO A 253 -9.24 -4.13 4.48
C PRO A 253 -9.20 -5.65 4.23
N ASP A 254 -9.92 -6.17 3.23
CA ASP A 254 -9.91 -7.60 2.83
C ASP A 254 -8.48 -8.12 2.62
N TRP A 255 -7.65 -7.25 2.02
CA TRP A 255 -6.23 -7.48 1.82
C TRP A 255 -5.47 -7.74 3.12
N VAL A 256 -5.87 -7.19 4.28
CA VAL A 256 -5.19 -7.43 5.57
C VAL A 256 -5.36 -8.89 5.99
N THR A 257 -6.60 -9.39 5.99
CA THR A 257 -6.89 -10.80 6.27
C THR A 257 -6.11 -11.72 5.33
N ARG A 258 -6.08 -11.38 4.04
CA ARG A 258 -5.38 -12.16 3.00
C ARG A 258 -3.86 -12.13 3.15
N MET A 259 -3.27 -10.97 3.43
CA MET A 259 -1.84 -10.80 3.71
C MET A 259 -1.40 -11.56 4.96
N CYS A 260 -2.13 -11.43 6.07
CA CYS A 260 -1.85 -12.12 7.32
C CYS A 260 -2.05 -13.64 7.22
N ASN A 261 -2.95 -14.09 6.33
CA ASN A 261 -3.10 -15.52 5.99
C ASN A 261 -2.03 -16.04 5.01
N GLY A 262 -1.03 -15.23 4.65
CA GLY A 262 0.09 -15.63 3.80
C GLY A 262 -0.23 -15.70 2.30
N GLU A 263 -1.24 -14.97 1.81
CA GLU A 263 -1.47 -14.87 0.38
C GLU A 263 -0.27 -14.20 -0.33
N LYS A 264 -0.03 -14.63 -1.57
CA LYS A 264 1.01 -14.07 -2.43
C LYS A 264 0.71 -12.63 -2.79
N MET A 265 1.71 -11.78 -2.65
CA MET A 265 1.73 -10.38 -3.00
C MET A 265 2.76 -10.15 -4.11
N LEU A 266 2.48 -9.30 -5.09
CA LEU A 266 3.51 -8.81 -6.00
C LEU A 266 4.29 -7.69 -5.31
N VAL A 267 5.57 -7.90 -5.05
CA VAL A 267 6.44 -6.90 -4.42
C VAL A 267 7.23 -6.19 -5.50
N ARG A 268 7.15 -4.86 -5.55
CA ARG A 268 8.01 -3.99 -6.35
C ARG A 268 8.85 -3.13 -5.42
N ALA A 269 10.17 -3.30 -5.43
CA ALA A 269 11.09 -2.50 -4.63
C ALA A 269 12.04 -1.72 -5.55
N TYR A 270 12.09 -0.41 -5.36
CA TYR A 270 12.93 0.54 -6.07
C TYR A 270 14.13 0.87 -5.18
N MET A 271 15.31 0.36 -5.51
CA MET A 271 16.52 0.47 -4.68
C MET A 271 17.65 1.14 -5.45
N ASP A 272 18.37 2.05 -4.82
CA ASP A 272 19.59 2.58 -5.41
C ASP A 272 20.70 1.52 -5.45
N ASP A 273 21.39 1.44 -6.58
CA ASP A 273 22.65 0.72 -6.70
C ASP A 273 23.80 1.51 -6.06
N SER A 274 24.98 0.90 -5.95
CA SER A 274 26.17 1.56 -5.37
C SER A 274 26.74 2.73 -6.19
N SER A 275 26.13 3.07 -7.34
CA SER A 275 26.46 4.21 -8.19
C SER A 275 25.37 5.30 -8.21
N GLY A 276 24.21 5.08 -7.57
CA GLY A 276 23.07 5.99 -7.56
C GLY A 276 22.10 5.81 -8.74
N SER A 277 22.14 4.67 -9.43
CA SER A 277 21.13 4.27 -10.42
C SER A 277 20.01 3.48 -9.75
N GLU A 278 18.75 3.78 -10.09
CA GLU A 278 17.60 3.08 -9.52
C GLU A 278 17.49 1.65 -10.10
N ILE A 279 17.28 0.67 -9.22
CA ILE A 279 17.04 -0.73 -9.56
C ILE A 279 15.61 -1.09 -9.17
N LEU A 280 14.79 -1.43 -10.16
CA LEU A 280 13.51 -2.08 -9.93
C LEU A 280 13.70 -3.58 -9.70
N PHE A 281 13.42 -4.02 -8.49
CA PHE A 281 13.24 -5.42 -8.10
C PHE A 281 11.75 -5.77 -8.16
N GLU A 282 11.41 -6.90 -8.78
CA GLU A 282 10.06 -7.47 -8.68
C GLU A 282 10.09 -8.98 -8.39
N GLY A 283 9.12 -9.44 -7.59
CA GLY A 283 8.90 -10.86 -7.31
C GLY A 283 7.64 -11.08 -6.46
N LEU A 284 7.20 -12.34 -6.34
CA LEU A 284 6.07 -12.68 -5.46
C LEU A 284 6.57 -12.98 -4.04
N GLY A 285 5.93 -12.44 -3.02
CA GLY A 285 6.27 -12.66 -1.60
C GLY A 285 5.03 -12.81 -0.72
N HIS A 286 5.23 -13.06 0.58
CA HIS A 286 4.20 -12.95 1.62
C HIS A 286 4.82 -12.37 2.89
N ILE A 287 4.01 -11.72 3.71
CA ILE A 287 4.42 -11.19 5.01
C ILE A 287 4.60 -12.35 6.02
N THR A 288 5.68 -12.33 6.79
CA THR A 288 6.00 -13.40 7.76
C THR A 288 6.02 -12.97 9.23
N SER A 289 5.98 -11.67 9.52
CA SER A 289 6.10 -11.14 10.89
C SER A 289 5.13 -10.00 11.17
N VAL A 290 3.83 -10.26 11.01
CA VAL A 290 2.76 -9.37 11.47
C VAL A 290 1.85 -10.16 12.37
N ASP A 291 1.58 -9.61 13.56
CA ASP A 291 0.56 -10.14 14.44
C ASP A 291 -0.82 -9.90 13.79
N PRO A 292 -1.60 -10.95 13.46
CA PRO A 292 -2.91 -10.77 12.82
C PRO A 292 -3.93 -10.04 13.69
N SER A 293 -3.62 -9.79 14.98
CA SER A 293 -4.42 -8.98 15.90
C SER A 293 -3.99 -7.50 15.99
N ILE A 294 -2.89 -7.08 15.36
CA ILE A 294 -2.58 -5.65 15.27
C ILE A 294 -3.40 -4.98 14.17
N GLY A 295 -4.09 -3.89 14.53
CA GLY A 295 -4.75 -3.01 13.57
C GLY A 295 -3.76 -2.44 12.55
N TRP A 296 -4.25 -2.15 11.34
CA TRP A 296 -3.49 -1.59 10.22
C TRP A 296 -2.78 -0.27 10.56
N ASN A 297 -3.31 0.48 11.52
CA ASN A 297 -2.73 1.67 12.14
C ASN A 297 -1.45 1.45 12.98
N LYS A 298 -1.13 0.21 13.32
CA LYS A 298 0.13 -0.21 13.96
C LYS A 298 1.13 -0.73 12.93
N LEU A 299 0.68 -1.22 11.78
CA LEU A 299 1.53 -1.63 10.67
C LEU A 299 2.42 -0.50 10.12
N THR A 300 2.01 0.76 10.28
CA THR A 300 2.85 1.93 9.98
C THR A 300 4.06 2.10 10.91
N LYS A 301 4.05 1.45 12.08
CA LYS A 301 5.01 1.61 13.18
C LYS A 301 5.83 0.33 13.47
N GLU A 302 5.45 -0.80 12.88
CA GLU A 302 6.13 -2.09 13.05
C GLU A 302 7.01 -2.44 11.83
N PRO A 303 8.25 -2.96 12.03
CA PRO A 303 9.06 -3.45 10.93
C PRO A 303 8.41 -4.65 10.22
N LEU A 304 8.33 -4.59 8.89
CA LEU A 304 7.83 -5.70 8.09
C LEU A 304 8.96 -6.65 7.69
N ASN A 305 8.68 -7.95 7.71
CA ASN A 305 9.47 -8.96 7.02
C ASN A 305 8.60 -9.67 5.97
N ILE A 306 9.16 -9.80 4.77
CA ILE A 306 8.52 -10.42 3.61
C ILE A 306 9.42 -11.56 3.13
N GLN A 307 8.85 -12.76 3.02
CA GLN A 307 9.50 -13.93 2.44
C GLN A 307 9.12 -14.09 0.98
N GLY A 308 10.11 -14.03 0.11
CA GLY A 308 9.97 -14.25 -1.32
C GLY A 308 9.71 -15.70 -1.71
N TYR A 309 8.88 -15.90 -2.73
CA TYR A 309 8.68 -17.14 -3.44
C TYR A 309 9.59 -17.21 -4.68
N GLY A 310 10.39 -18.28 -4.77
CA GLY A 310 11.15 -18.62 -5.97
C GLY A 310 12.17 -17.57 -6.42
N LYS A 311 12.30 -17.41 -7.74
CA LYS A 311 13.19 -16.43 -8.38
C LYS A 311 12.65 -15.01 -8.14
N CYS A 312 13.58 -14.07 -8.07
CA CYS A 312 13.33 -12.64 -8.21
C CYS A 312 14.15 -12.10 -9.37
N TYR A 313 13.65 -11.03 -10.00
CA TYR A 313 14.32 -10.38 -11.11
C TYR A 313 14.47 -8.89 -10.80
N TYR A 314 15.65 -8.36 -11.09
CA TYR A 314 15.99 -6.95 -10.93
C TYR A 314 16.41 -6.35 -12.27
N VAL A 315 16.16 -5.06 -12.45
CA VAL A 315 16.55 -4.29 -13.63
C VAL A 315 17.04 -2.92 -13.20
N VAL A 316 18.17 -2.48 -13.73
CA VAL A 316 18.63 -1.08 -13.63
C VAL A 316 17.78 -0.25 -14.58
N LEU A 317 17.13 0.79 -14.07
CA LEU A 317 16.23 1.70 -14.79
C LEU A 317 16.99 2.77 -15.58
#